data_AF-A2GIQ5-F1
#
_entry.id   AF-A2GIQ5-F1
#
_cell.length_a   1.000
_cell.length_b   1.000
_cell.length_c   1.000
_cell.angle_alpha   90.00
_cell.angle_beta   90.00
_cell.angle_gamma   90.00
#
_symmetry.space_group_name_H-M   'P 1'
#
loop_
_entity.id
_entity.type
_entity.pdbx_description
1 polymer ?
#
loop_
_entity_poly.entity_id
_entity_poly.type
_entity_poly.pdbx_seq_one_letter_code
_entity_poly.pdbx_strand_id
1 'polypeptide(L)'
;MSSDYKKQYADFIEAFEKLFRLESNESVEEMCNIITNVLFSKYKLSIKQLTKIIIMAIQYNYASGENYIRILKHIGSNIKRISELIIPREDSIE
;
A
#
# COMPACT_ATOMS: atom_id res chain seq x y z
N MET A 1 12.64 -3.19 -25.04
CA MET A 1 11.42 -3.78 -24.45
C MET A 1 10.23 -3.24 -25.21
N SER A 2 9.29 -4.09 -25.66
CA SER A 2 8.15 -3.62 -26.45
C SER A 2 7.28 -2.67 -25.61
N SER A 3 6.80 -1.58 -26.23
CA SER A 3 5.94 -0.59 -25.59
C SER A 3 4.62 -1.18 -25.07
N ASP A 4 4.22 -2.33 -25.61
CA ASP A 4 2.92 -2.94 -25.33
C ASP A 4 2.85 -3.60 -23.95
N TYR A 5 4.00 -4.11 -23.45
CA TYR A 5 4.05 -4.66 -22.10
C TYR A 5 3.73 -3.62 -21.03
N LYS A 6 4.18 -2.37 -21.21
CA LYS A 6 3.89 -1.30 -20.25
C LYS A 6 2.39 -0.95 -20.20
N LYS A 7 1.69 -1.05 -21.33
CA LYS A 7 0.24 -0.76 -21.38
C LYS A 7 -0.58 -1.78 -20.59
N GLN A 8 -0.19 -3.05 -20.59
CA GLN A 8 -0.93 -4.11 -19.91
C GLN A 8 -0.91 -3.98 -18.37
N TYR A 9 0.15 -3.38 -17.81
CA TYR A 9 0.35 -3.21 -16.36
C TYR A 9 0.25 -1.75 -15.91
N ALA A 10 -0.26 -0.86 -16.76
CA ALA A 10 -0.32 0.56 -16.45
C ALA A 10 -1.12 0.84 -15.17
N ASP A 11 -2.27 0.18 -15.00
CA ASP A 11 -3.12 0.34 -13.81
C ASP A 11 -2.49 -0.27 -12.55
N PHE A 12 -1.76 -1.38 -12.69
CA PHE A 12 -0.97 -1.92 -11.59
C PHE A 12 0.06 -0.91 -11.11
N ILE A 13 0.84 -0.34 -12.02
CA ILE A 13 1.87 0.66 -11.70
C ILE A 13 1.23 1.89 -11.07
N GLU A 14 0.17 2.43 -11.67
CA GLU A 14 -0.56 3.59 -11.15
C GLU A 14 -1.12 3.34 -9.74
N ALA A 15 -1.62 2.12 -9.47
CA ALA A 15 -2.11 1.76 -8.14
C ALA A 15 -1.01 1.80 -7.09
N PHE A 16 0.22 1.38 -7.41
CA PHE A 16 1.36 1.50 -6.49
C PHE A 16 1.83 2.94 -6.35
N GLU A 17 1.88 3.71 -7.44
CA GLU A 17 2.28 5.12 -7.38
C GLU A 17 1.35 5.91 -6.46
N LYS A 18 0.04 5.74 -6.60
CA LYS A 18 -0.97 6.34 -5.71
C LYS A 18 -0.82 5.84 -4.28
N LEU A 19 -0.63 4.53 -4.08
CA LEU A 19 -0.47 3.99 -2.73
C LEU A 19 0.71 4.59 -2.00
N PHE A 20 1.87 4.73 -2.64
CA PHE A 20 3.09 5.24 -1.98
C PHE A 20 3.09 6.76 -1.82
N ARG A 21 2.35 7.47 -2.67
CA ARG A 21 2.25 8.94 -2.66
C ARG A 21 0.98 9.46 -1.99
N LEU A 22 0.24 8.58 -1.30
CA LEU A 22 -1.02 8.91 -0.63
C LEU A 22 -0.85 10.17 0.23
N GLU A 23 -1.57 11.22 -0.11
CA GLU A 23 -1.55 12.45 0.69
C GLU A 23 -2.42 12.26 1.95
N SER A 24 -2.12 13.03 3.00
CA SER A 24 -2.84 12.90 4.28
C SER A 24 -4.30 13.39 4.19
N ASN A 25 -4.60 14.27 3.24
CA ASN A 25 -5.91 14.83 2.94
C ASN A 25 -6.67 14.08 1.82
N GLU A 26 -6.04 13.12 1.13
CA GLU A 26 -6.68 12.34 0.07
C GLU A 26 -7.74 11.39 0.63
N SER A 27 -8.75 11.10 -0.20
CA SER A 27 -9.81 10.17 0.19
C SER A 27 -9.28 8.74 0.29
N VAL A 28 -9.30 8.21 1.51
CA VAL A 28 -8.94 6.80 1.78
C VAL A 28 -9.85 5.84 1.01
N GLU A 29 -11.11 6.21 0.76
CA GLU A 29 -12.07 5.38 0.03
C GLU A 29 -11.65 5.15 -1.42
N GLU A 30 -11.08 6.17 -2.07
CA GLU A 30 -10.57 6.04 -3.43
C GLU A 30 -9.42 5.03 -3.49
N MET A 31 -8.46 5.15 -2.56
CA MET A 31 -7.35 4.21 -2.47
C MET A 31 -7.82 2.78 -2.16
N CYS A 32 -8.80 2.63 -1.27
CA CYS A 32 -9.43 1.33 -0.99
C CYS A 32 -10.07 0.72 -2.24
N ASN A 33 -10.79 1.51 -3.04
CA ASN A 33 -11.39 1.05 -4.29
C ASN A 33 -10.33 0.60 -5.30
N ILE A 34 -9.23 1.35 -5.44
CA ILE A 34 -8.10 0.98 -6.31
C ILE A 34 -7.49 -0.35 -5.85
N ILE A 35 -7.25 -0.52 -4.55
CA ILE A 35 -6.69 -1.77 -4.01
C ILE A 35 -7.64 -2.95 -4.28
N THR A 36 -8.93 -2.79 -4.00
CA THR A 36 -9.92 -3.85 -4.21
C THR A 36 -10.05 -4.24 -5.68
N ASN A 37 -10.14 -3.26 -6.59
CA ASN A 37 -10.42 -3.53 -7.99
C ASN A 37 -9.18 -3.94 -8.78
N VAL A 38 -8.06 -3.23 -8.58
CA VAL A 38 -6.83 -3.46 -9.33
C VAL A 38 -6.02 -4.56 -8.66
N LEU A 39 -5.51 -4.29 -7.46
CA LEU A 39 -4.50 -5.15 -6.83
C LEU A 39 -5.08 -6.50 -6.40
N PHE A 40 -6.25 -6.49 -5.76
CA PHE A 40 -6.91 -7.71 -5.30
C PHE A 40 -7.69 -8.40 -6.42
N SER A 41 -8.62 -7.72 -7.10
CA SER A 41 -9.53 -8.40 -8.03
C SER A 41 -8.90 -8.73 -9.38
N LYS A 42 -8.15 -7.80 -10.00
CA LYS A 42 -7.51 -8.03 -11.30
C LYS A 42 -6.20 -8.82 -11.16
N TYR A 43 -5.31 -8.38 -10.27
CA TYR A 43 -3.96 -8.97 -10.12
C TYR A 43 -3.87 -10.06 -9.06
N LYS A 44 -4.96 -10.35 -8.33
CA LYS A 44 -5.05 -11.47 -7.38
C LYS A 44 -3.98 -11.45 -6.28
N LEU A 45 -3.52 -10.26 -5.87
CA LEU A 45 -2.63 -10.14 -4.73
C LEU A 45 -3.34 -10.63 -3.47
N SER A 46 -2.67 -11.51 -2.73
CA SER A 46 -3.17 -11.99 -1.44
C SER A 46 -3.19 -10.87 -0.40
N ILE A 47 -4.07 -10.98 0.59
CA ILE A 47 -4.11 -10.06 1.74
C ILE A 47 -2.74 -9.95 2.41
N LYS A 48 -1.97 -11.05 2.49
CA LYS A 48 -0.60 -11.06 3.04
C LYS A 48 0.37 -10.21 2.20
N GLN A 49 0.31 -10.31 0.88
CA GLN A 49 1.14 -9.48 -0.01
C GLN A 49 0.75 -8.00 0.11
N LEU A 50 -0.55 -7.69 0.02
CA LEU A 50 -1.07 -6.33 0.18
C LEU A 50 -0.66 -5.73 1.52
N THR A 51 -0.78 -6.49 2.60
CA THR A 51 -0.35 -6.08 3.94
C THR A 51 1.13 -5.70 3.95
N LYS A 52 2.01 -6.55 3.40
CA LYS A 52 3.45 -6.26 3.34
C LYS A 52 3.76 -5.00 2.54
N ILE A 53 3.06 -4.79 1.43
CA ILE A 53 3.20 -3.61 0.58
C ILE A 53 2.77 -2.35 1.34
N ILE A 54 1.61 -2.37 2.00
CA ILE A 54 1.08 -1.19 2.72
C ILE A 54 1.97 -0.85 3.93
N ILE A 55 2.50 -1.86 4.62
CA ILE A 55 3.52 -1.66 5.66
C ILE A 55 4.74 -0.94 5.08
N MET A 56 5.21 -1.35 3.91
CA MET A 56 6.33 -0.70 3.24
C MET A 56 5.99 0.75 2.89
N ALA A 57 4.78 1.03 2.38
CA ALA A 57 4.31 2.39 2.09
C ALA A 57 4.30 3.28 3.35
N ILE A 58 3.88 2.76 4.51
CA ILE A 58 3.94 3.47 5.79
C ILE A 58 5.38 3.88 6.12
N GLN A 59 6.36 3.01 5.90
CA GLN A 59 7.77 3.30 6.21
C GLN A 59 8.34 4.43 5.35
N TYR A 60 7.91 4.56 4.09
CA TYR A 60 8.36 5.62 3.19
C TYR A 60 7.51 6.90 3.27
N ASN A 61 6.30 6.82 3.82
CA ASN A 61 5.35 7.94 3.89
C ASN A 61 4.60 7.93 5.24
N TYR A 62 5.34 8.08 6.34
CA TYR A 62 4.80 7.98 7.70
C TYR A 62 3.77 9.09 8.02
N ALA A 63 3.81 10.22 7.31
CA ALA A 63 2.88 11.34 7.49
C ALA A 63 1.42 10.94 7.21
N SER A 64 1.19 9.98 6.32
CA SER A 64 -0.13 9.43 5.99
C SER A 64 -0.46 8.14 6.78
N GLY A 65 0.22 7.90 7.90
CA GLY A 65 0.10 6.66 8.69
C GLY A 65 -1.33 6.27 9.06
N GLU A 66 -2.17 7.23 9.47
CA GLU A 66 -3.56 6.96 9.81
C GLU A 66 -4.37 6.44 8.60
N ASN A 67 -4.14 7.02 7.41
CA ASN A 67 -4.78 6.60 6.18
C ASN A 67 -4.39 5.16 5.83
N TYR A 68 -3.11 4.80 5.97
CA TYR A 68 -2.68 3.41 5.76
C TYR A 68 -3.27 2.42 6.77
N ILE A 69 -3.43 2.81 8.04
CA ILE A 69 -4.09 1.95 9.04
C ILE A 69 -5.55 1.69 8.65
N ARG A 70 -6.26 2.70 8.13
CA ARG A 70 -7.62 2.53 7.62
C ARG A 70 -7.67 1.59 6.41
N ILE A 71 -6.71 1.71 5.48
CA ILE A 71 -6.58 0.80 4.33
C ILE A 71 -6.34 -0.64 4.80
N LEU A 72 -5.46 -0.86 5.77
CA LEU A 72 -5.17 -2.19 6.32
C LEU A 72 -6.41 -2.85 6.93
N LYS A 73 -7.24 -2.07 7.63
CA LYS A 73 -8.53 -2.53 8.16
C LYS A 73 -9.49 -2.91 7.02
N HIS A 74 -9.58 -2.09 5.98
CA HIS A 74 -10.45 -2.33 4.81
C HIS A 74 -10.14 -3.66 4.12
N ILE A 75 -8.85 -3.99 3.93
CA ILE A 75 -8.46 -5.25 3.27
C ILE A 75 -8.54 -6.48 4.19
N GLY A 76 -9.07 -6.34 5.41
CA GLY A 76 -9.21 -7.42 6.37
C GLY A 76 -7.87 -7.91 6.95
N SER A 77 -6.86 -7.04 7.00
CA SER A 77 -5.55 -7.42 7.54
C SER A 77 -5.60 -7.59 9.06
N ASN A 78 -5.33 -8.80 9.55
CA ASN A 78 -5.25 -9.10 10.98
C ASN A 78 -3.84 -8.83 11.51
N ILE A 79 -3.45 -7.56 11.57
CA ILE A 79 -2.14 -7.17 12.07
C ILE A 79 -2.25 -6.92 13.58
N LYS A 80 -1.98 -7.95 14.38
CA LYS A 80 -1.83 -7.82 15.84
C LYS A 80 -0.61 -6.96 16.26
N ARG A 81 0.26 -6.60 15.31
CA ARG A 81 1.61 -6.03 15.52
C ARG A 81 1.94 -4.81 14.65
N ILE A 82 0.97 -3.94 14.34
CA ILE A 82 1.26 -2.68 13.61
C ILE A 82 2.32 -1.87 14.37
N SER A 83 2.27 -1.90 15.71
CA SER A 83 3.24 -1.27 16.61
C SER A 83 4.68 -1.76 16.46
N GLU A 84 4.92 -2.98 15.97
CA GLU A 84 6.28 -3.51 15.74
C GLU A 84 6.85 -3.12 14.37
N LEU A 85 6.01 -2.61 13.46
CA LEU A 85 6.37 -2.35 12.05
C LEU A 85 6.66 -0.88 11.75
N ILE A 86 6.16 0.03 12.59
CA ILE A 86 6.20 1.49 12.37
C ILE A 86 7.59 2.10 12.56
N ILE A 87 8.49 1.45 13.31
CA ILE A 87 9.74 2.10 13.73
C ILE A 87 10.94 1.35 13.15
N PRO A 88 11.64 1.88 12.14
CA PRO A 88 13.06 1.60 12.03
C PRO A 88 13.67 2.11 13.33
N ARG A 89 14.15 1.21 14.20
CA ARG A 89 14.96 1.64 15.35
C ARG A 89 16.12 2.47 14.81
N GLU A 90 16.17 3.74 15.22
CA GLU A 90 17.29 4.66 14.93
C GLU A 90 18.65 4.07 15.37
N ASP A 91 18.65 3.00 16.17
CA ASP A 91 19.82 2.19 16.57
C ASP A 91 20.48 1.37 15.44
N SER A 92 20.05 1.50 14.17
CA SER A 92 20.58 0.68 13.06
C SER A 92 21.67 1.37 12.23
N ILE A 93 22.14 2.53 12.67
CA ILE A 93 23.35 3.16 12.11
C ILE A 93 24.50 2.79 13.04
N GLU A 94 25.30 1.82 12.61
CA GLU A 94 26.65 1.55 13.15
C GLU A 94 27.64 2.63 12.70
#